data_AF-G0USY5-F1
#
_entry.id   AF-G0USY5-F1
#
_cell.length_a   1.000
_cell.length_b   1.000
_cell.length_c   1.000
_cell.angle_alpha   90.00
_cell.angle_beta   90.00
_cell.angle_gamma   90.00
#
_symmetry.space_group_name_H-M   'P 1'
#
loop_
_entity.id
_entity.type
_entity.pdbx_description
1 polymer ?
#
loop_
_entity_poly.entity_id
_entity_poly.type
_entity_poly.pdbx_seq_one_letter_code
_entity_poly.pdbx_strand_id
1 'polypeptide(L)'
;MQLDYLHNPTRALEFVQTLCLDDAEEILREQQGKRIISALPRRGTEVFIKLCVRWCGPARRLSDGSQPSKEPGLKHPNRSDAKQFLHVFADFPVCLLHFLRSVVESGVLDGEDPGKEVVLYNTLLELYITRELKHDIREGAVASDPAEMFAVEPYEQRRQQALAFLAEFSGRYDAYHALLLAQQHNFEEGVFLLLRRQRHSTELLQYHAKGLEDSVPSMIRQAVKDRLIDFCLSSASDGETGGDAATGAEGDSKGGKSARELWMSLLSMLACGSESDSGDIGRVLSHIAAQDALSPLSVLTTLSSSNADLQLHTFRDYVLGMMQREEARRESIERRTDARLKELQDLHDELDTMQTEAIILQAYNCSHCGAALDLPAVYFACHHSFHRRCLSDVTKCNLCSGAIARARDINQWQQPQRRVKGDFFQYLNSVKYEEGFEMVVEQFGSGIFGPREDPHSPSGVAASAVALACDDSVYDESGELLKPEAVERW
;
A
#
# COMPACT_ATOMS: atom_id res chain seq x y z
N MET A 1 -35.78 45.94 -37.61
CA MET A 1 -34.84 47.04 -37.32
C MET A 1 -33.79 46.71 -36.25
N GLN A 2 -33.71 45.49 -35.69
CA GLN A 2 -32.71 45.16 -34.65
C GLN A 2 -31.52 44.30 -35.12
N LEU A 3 -31.63 43.61 -36.26
CA LEU A 3 -30.54 42.78 -36.82
C LEU A 3 -29.38 43.62 -37.37
N ASP A 4 -29.63 44.87 -37.80
CA ASP A 4 -28.60 45.76 -38.35
C ASP A 4 -27.56 46.20 -37.31
N TYR A 5 -27.92 46.19 -36.01
CA TYR A 5 -27.00 46.53 -34.92
C TYR A 5 -25.90 45.49 -34.72
N LEU A 6 -26.12 44.23 -35.14
CA LEU A 6 -25.15 43.13 -35.00
C LEU A 6 -24.01 43.20 -36.03
N HIS A 7 -24.07 44.13 -36.98
CA HIS A 7 -22.99 44.35 -37.93
C HIS A 7 -21.88 45.25 -37.37
N ASN A 8 -22.19 46.12 -36.41
CA ASN A 8 -21.21 46.99 -35.75
C ASN A 8 -20.92 46.49 -34.32
N PRO A 9 -19.66 46.11 -34.00
CA PRO A 9 -19.31 45.48 -32.73
C PRO A 9 -19.60 46.37 -31.51
N THR A 10 -19.45 47.68 -31.62
CA THR A 10 -19.72 48.62 -30.51
C THR A 10 -21.22 48.69 -30.20
N ARG A 11 -22.05 48.82 -31.23
CA ARG A 11 -23.50 48.86 -31.07
C ARG A 11 -24.06 47.50 -30.66
N ALA A 12 -23.48 46.41 -31.15
CA ALA A 12 -23.84 45.06 -30.73
C ALA A 12 -23.57 44.86 -29.23
N LEU A 13 -22.42 45.31 -28.72
CA LEU A 13 -22.08 45.22 -27.30
C LEU A 13 -23.05 46.03 -26.42
N GLU A 14 -23.38 47.26 -26.83
CA GLU A 14 -24.36 48.12 -26.13
C GLU A 14 -25.75 47.49 -26.12
N PHE A 15 -26.19 46.93 -27.26
CA PHE A 15 -27.47 46.24 -27.37
C PHE A 15 -27.53 45.01 -26.46
N VAL A 16 -26.50 44.16 -26.45
CA VAL A 16 -26.46 42.94 -25.62
C VAL A 16 -26.62 43.27 -24.13
N GLN A 17 -26.07 44.38 -23.64
CA GLN A 17 -26.21 44.79 -22.24
C GLN A 17 -27.65 45.20 -21.86
N THR A 18 -28.50 45.52 -22.83
CA THR A 18 -29.93 45.83 -22.60
C THR A 18 -30.83 44.60 -22.57
N LEU A 19 -30.30 43.45 -23.01
CA LEU A 19 -31.06 42.21 -23.14
C LEU A 19 -31.14 41.44 -21.83
N CYS A 20 -32.17 40.60 -21.72
CA CYS A 20 -32.22 39.65 -20.63
C CYS A 20 -31.09 38.62 -20.75
N LEU A 21 -30.76 37.98 -19.64
CA LEU A 21 -29.62 37.07 -19.57
C LEU A 21 -29.69 35.92 -20.60
N ASP A 22 -30.88 35.35 -20.86
CA ASP A 22 -31.05 34.27 -21.85
C ASP A 22 -30.70 34.74 -23.28
N ASP A 23 -31.18 35.91 -23.68
CA ASP A 23 -30.93 36.47 -25.02
C ASP A 23 -29.45 36.88 -25.18
N ALA A 24 -28.87 37.45 -24.12
CA ALA A 24 -27.47 37.84 -24.11
C ALA A 24 -26.55 36.62 -24.21
N GLU A 25 -26.86 35.53 -23.48
CA GLU A 25 -26.18 34.23 -23.59
C GLU A 25 -26.19 33.70 -25.01
N GLU A 26 -27.37 33.67 -25.64
CA GLU A 26 -27.56 33.10 -26.97
C GLU A 26 -26.74 33.86 -28.02
N ILE A 27 -26.82 35.20 -28.04
CA ILE A 27 -26.09 36.04 -29.00
C ILE A 27 -24.57 35.92 -28.80
N LEU A 28 -24.10 35.94 -27.55
CA LEU A 28 -22.67 35.93 -27.25
C LEU A 28 -22.01 34.55 -27.42
N ARG A 29 -22.79 33.46 -27.32
CA ARG A 29 -22.30 32.10 -27.56
C ARG A 29 -22.03 31.82 -29.05
N GLU A 30 -22.76 32.50 -29.92
CA GLU A 30 -22.63 32.37 -31.37
C GLU A 30 -21.41 33.12 -31.95
N GLN A 31 -21.29 33.12 -33.29
CA GLN A 31 -20.22 33.80 -34.02
C GLN A 31 -20.12 35.31 -33.69
N GLN A 32 -21.18 35.93 -33.18
CA GLN A 32 -21.16 37.33 -32.77
C GLN A 32 -20.24 37.57 -31.57
N GLY A 33 -20.15 36.63 -30.62
CA GLY A 33 -19.21 36.73 -29.51
C GLY A 33 -17.77 36.85 -30.00
N LYS A 34 -17.38 36.00 -30.97
CA LYS A 34 -16.03 36.02 -31.57
C LYS A 34 -15.74 37.34 -32.28
N ARG A 35 -16.70 37.85 -33.04
CA ARG A 35 -16.59 39.15 -33.74
C ARG A 35 -16.47 40.33 -32.78
N ILE A 36 -17.15 40.26 -31.63
CA ILE A 36 -17.04 41.27 -30.57
C ILE A 36 -15.65 41.23 -29.96
N ILE A 37 -15.15 40.05 -29.55
CA ILE A 37 -13.80 39.93 -28.97
C ILE A 37 -12.72 40.35 -29.98
N SER A 38 -12.86 40.02 -31.26
CA SER A 38 -11.87 40.40 -32.27
C SER A 38 -11.78 41.92 -32.49
N ALA A 39 -12.89 42.65 -32.30
CA ALA A 39 -12.96 44.08 -32.59
C ALA A 39 -12.86 44.96 -31.33
N LEU A 40 -13.33 44.47 -30.19
CA LEU A 40 -13.32 45.13 -28.89
C LEU A 40 -12.83 44.15 -27.81
N PRO A 41 -11.54 43.77 -27.81
CA PRO A 41 -11.03 42.71 -26.94
C PRO A 41 -11.29 42.99 -25.45
N ARG A 42 -10.98 44.20 -24.99
CA ARG A 42 -11.15 44.58 -23.59
C ARG A 42 -12.61 44.69 -23.17
N ARG A 43 -13.36 45.59 -23.80
CA ARG A 43 -14.78 45.84 -23.46
C ARG A 43 -15.64 44.60 -23.69
N GLY A 44 -15.35 43.82 -24.73
CA GLY A 44 -15.99 42.55 -25.00
C GLY A 44 -15.81 41.59 -23.82
N THR A 45 -14.55 41.34 -23.44
CA THR A 45 -14.21 40.45 -22.31
C THR A 45 -14.86 40.89 -21.00
N GLU A 46 -14.89 42.19 -20.71
CA GLU A 46 -15.57 42.74 -19.51
C GLU A 46 -17.08 42.42 -19.48
N VAL A 47 -17.75 42.37 -20.63
CA VAL A 47 -19.16 41.97 -20.71
C VAL A 47 -19.32 40.48 -20.44
N PHE A 48 -18.45 39.62 -20.99
CA PHE A 48 -18.47 38.18 -20.67
C PHE A 48 -18.21 37.92 -19.18
N ILE A 49 -17.28 38.66 -18.56
CA ILE A 49 -17.04 38.60 -17.10
C ILE A 49 -18.31 38.95 -16.35
N LYS A 50 -18.97 40.08 -16.68
CA LYS A 50 -20.24 40.47 -16.05
C LYS A 50 -21.31 39.40 -16.21
N LEU A 51 -21.41 38.79 -17.39
CA LEU A 51 -22.39 37.74 -17.68
C LEU A 51 -22.20 36.50 -16.78
N CYS A 52 -20.95 36.11 -16.50
CA CYS A 52 -20.64 34.92 -15.69
C CYS A 52 -20.54 35.21 -14.18
N VAL A 53 -20.18 36.43 -13.78
CA VAL A 53 -19.97 36.80 -12.37
C VAL A 53 -21.21 37.47 -11.78
N ARG A 54 -21.67 38.56 -12.40
CA ARG A 54 -22.80 39.36 -11.93
C ARG A 54 -23.40 40.17 -13.07
N TRP A 55 -24.48 39.66 -13.65
CA TRP A 55 -25.17 40.33 -14.75
C TRP A 55 -25.91 41.58 -14.24
N CYS A 56 -25.68 42.71 -14.92
CA CYS A 56 -26.30 44.00 -14.59
C CYS A 56 -27.56 44.31 -15.41
N GLY A 57 -27.82 43.55 -16.48
CA GLY A 57 -29.01 43.71 -17.31
C GLY A 57 -30.24 43.00 -16.74
N PRO A 58 -31.36 42.97 -17.48
CA PRO A 58 -32.56 42.25 -17.08
C PRO A 58 -32.27 40.78 -16.72
N ALA A 59 -32.89 40.29 -15.65
CA ALA A 59 -32.70 38.93 -15.16
C ALA A 59 -33.21 37.87 -16.15
N ARG A 60 -32.79 36.61 -15.95
CA ARG A 60 -33.30 35.44 -16.69
C ARG A 60 -34.83 35.46 -16.71
N ARG A 61 -35.44 35.14 -17.85
CA ARG A 61 -36.90 35.03 -17.93
C ARG A 61 -37.35 33.91 -17.00
N LEU A 62 -38.32 34.20 -16.14
CA LEU A 62 -38.95 33.17 -15.32
C LEU A 62 -39.70 32.24 -16.27
N SER A 63 -39.32 30.96 -16.28
CA SER A 63 -40.06 29.94 -17.01
C SER A 63 -41.49 29.92 -16.49
N ASP A 64 -42.45 30.34 -17.31
CA ASP A 64 -43.87 30.20 -17.01
C ASP A 64 -44.20 28.69 -16.96
N GLY A 65 -44.90 28.28 -15.91
CA GLY A 65 -44.79 26.92 -15.38
C GLY A 65 -45.35 25.80 -16.26
N SER A 66 -44.63 24.67 -16.31
CA SER A 66 -45.22 23.32 -16.35
C SER A 66 -44.14 22.24 -16.26
N GLN A 67 -43.51 22.04 -15.09
CA GLN A 67 -43.08 20.75 -14.53
C GLN A 67 -42.42 21.02 -13.17
N PRO A 68 -42.88 20.44 -12.05
CA PRO A 68 -42.13 20.49 -10.82
C PRO A 68 -40.93 19.56 -10.97
N SER A 69 -39.74 20.11 -11.23
CA SER A 69 -38.50 19.37 -11.02
C SER A 69 -38.47 18.92 -9.56
N LYS A 70 -38.33 17.62 -9.34
CA LYS A 70 -38.21 16.99 -8.02
C LYS A 70 -36.84 17.28 -7.40
N GLU A 71 -36.45 18.54 -7.25
CA GLU A 71 -35.30 18.93 -6.44
C GLU A 71 -35.58 20.26 -5.75
N PRO A 72 -35.88 20.24 -4.44
CA PRO A 72 -36.09 21.47 -3.69
C PRO A 72 -34.74 22.14 -3.43
N GLY A 73 -34.34 23.14 -4.23
CA GLY A 73 -33.24 24.03 -3.83
C GLY A 73 -32.49 24.85 -4.88
N LEU A 74 -32.55 24.54 -6.17
CA LEU A 74 -31.69 25.22 -7.15
C LEU A 74 -32.37 26.49 -7.71
N LYS A 75 -32.18 27.61 -7.01
CA LYS A 75 -32.33 28.95 -7.63
C LYS A 75 -31.37 28.98 -8.83
N HIS A 76 -31.88 28.95 -10.06
CA HIS A 76 -31.04 29.20 -11.22
C HIS A 76 -30.28 30.52 -10.99
N PRO A 77 -28.94 30.50 -10.89
CA PRO A 77 -28.22 31.71 -10.62
C PRO A 77 -28.41 32.64 -11.82
N ASN A 78 -28.61 33.94 -11.57
CA ASN A 78 -28.77 34.95 -12.61
C ASN A 78 -27.40 35.30 -13.23
N ARG A 79 -26.70 34.27 -13.71
CA ARG A 79 -25.37 34.27 -14.33
C ARG A 79 -25.24 33.08 -15.28
N SER A 80 -24.31 33.19 -16.21
CA SER A 80 -24.02 32.15 -17.20
C SER A 80 -22.92 31.21 -16.75
N ASP A 81 -22.89 30.02 -17.35
CA ASP A 81 -21.78 29.06 -17.17
C ASP A 81 -20.59 29.47 -18.04
N ALA A 82 -19.45 29.77 -17.40
CA ALA A 82 -18.25 30.23 -18.08
C ALA A 82 -17.70 29.21 -19.10
N LYS A 83 -17.94 27.89 -18.88
CA LYS A 83 -17.51 26.83 -19.81
C LYS A 83 -18.11 26.99 -21.20
N GLN A 84 -19.30 27.58 -21.28
CA GLN A 84 -20.00 27.79 -22.56
C GLN A 84 -19.34 28.84 -23.45
N PHE A 85 -18.37 29.61 -22.95
CA PHE A 85 -17.73 30.69 -23.71
C PHE A 85 -16.27 30.42 -24.04
N LEU A 86 -15.67 29.32 -23.57
CA LEU A 86 -14.24 29.01 -23.83
C LEU A 86 -13.93 29.01 -25.34
N HIS A 87 -14.81 28.45 -26.17
CA HIS A 87 -14.62 28.39 -27.63
C HIS A 87 -14.67 29.77 -28.30
N VAL A 88 -15.28 30.77 -27.67
CA VAL A 88 -15.35 32.16 -28.17
C VAL A 88 -13.98 32.82 -28.09
N PHE A 89 -13.22 32.51 -27.04
CA PHE A 89 -11.88 33.06 -26.82
C PHE A 89 -10.74 32.19 -27.37
N ALA A 90 -11.05 31.11 -28.09
CA ALA A 90 -10.03 30.14 -28.56
C ALA A 90 -8.88 30.79 -29.35
N ASP A 91 -9.16 31.85 -30.13
CA ASP A 91 -8.15 32.57 -30.91
C ASP A 91 -7.50 33.73 -30.11
N PHE A 92 -7.98 34.04 -28.89
CA PHE A 92 -7.65 35.25 -28.12
C PHE A 92 -7.20 34.93 -26.67
N PRO A 93 -6.03 34.32 -26.46
CA PRO A 93 -5.67 33.74 -25.16
C PRO A 93 -5.37 34.78 -24.07
N VAL A 94 -4.96 36.00 -24.42
CA VAL A 94 -4.86 37.11 -23.44
C VAL A 94 -6.24 37.48 -22.88
N CYS A 95 -7.27 37.54 -23.73
CA CYS A 95 -8.63 37.81 -23.29
C CYS A 95 -9.17 36.65 -22.45
N LEU A 96 -8.88 35.41 -22.85
CA LEU A 96 -9.24 34.22 -22.07
C LEU A 96 -8.62 34.23 -20.67
N LEU A 97 -7.35 34.63 -20.55
CA LEU A 97 -6.66 34.76 -19.26
C LEU A 97 -7.41 35.72 -18.33
N HIS A 98 -7.73 36.93 -18.79
CA HIS A 98 -8.44 37.92 -17.97
C HIS A 98 -9.87 37.49 -17.63
N PHE A 99 -10.56 36.85 -18.59
CA PHE A 99 -11.89 36.27 -18.37
C PHE A 99 -11.86 35.22 -17.25
N LEU A 100 -11.04 34.17 -17.40
CA LEU A 100 -10.98 33.06 -16.45
C LEU A 100 -10.45 33.51 -15.09
N ARG A 101 -9.43 34.36 -15.05
CA ARG A 101 -8.91 34.92 -13.78
C ARG A 101 -10.01 35.64 -13.01
N SER A 102 -10.77 36.52 -13.69
CA SER A 102 -11.85 37.27 -13.03
C SER A 102 -12.99 36.35 -12.55
N VAL A 103 -13.31 35.30 -13.31
CA VAL A 103 -14.32 34.31 -12.90
C VAL A 103 -13.85 33.52 -11.68
N VAL A 104 -12.59 33.08 -11.65
CA VAL A 104 -12.02 32.35 -10.50
C VAL A 104 -11.92 33.25 -9.26
N GLU A 105 -11.36 34.45 -9.37
CA GLU A 105 -11.20 35.41 -8.27
C GLU A 105 -12.54 35.88 -7.69
N SER A 106 -13.63 35.81 -8.47
CA SER A 106 -14.96 36.19 -7.99
C SER A 106 -15.57 35.21 -6.98
N GLY A 107 -14.99 34.00 -6.81
CA GLY A 107 -15.53 32.94 -5.95
C GLY A 107 -16.82 32.30 -6.46
N VAL A 108 -17.26 32.64 -7.67
CA VAL A 108 -18.51 32.13 -8.27
C VAL A 108 -18.45 30.62 -8.53
N LEU A 109 -17.24 30.06 -8.61
CA LEU A 109 -16.95 28.65 -8.80
C LEU A 109 -16.84 27.84 -7.49
N ASP A 110 -16.92 28.49 -6.31
CA ASP A 110 -16.73 27.85 -4.99
C ASP A 110 -17.89 26.94 -4.55
N GLY A 111 -18.61 26.34 -5.50
CA GLY A 111 -19.71 25.41 -5.24
C GLY A 111 -19.27 24.13 -4.50
N GLU A 112 -20.28 23.39 -4.04
CA GLU A 112 -20.13 22.16 -3.23
C GLU A 112 -19.40 21.02 -3.94
N ASP A 113 -19.32 21.05 -5.27
CA ASP A 113 -18.60 20.05 -6.08
C ASP A 113 -17.30 20.63 -6.65
N PRO A 114 -16.13 20.31 -6.06
CA PRO A 114 -14.82 20.71 -6.55
C PRO A 114 -14.49 20.23 -7.95
N GLY A 115 -15.09 19.12 -8.40
CA GLY A 115 -14.84 18.48 -9.69
C GLY A 115 -15.55 19.15 -10.87
N LYS A 116 -16.60 19.92 -10.60
CA LYS A 116 -17.51 20.45 -11.63
C LYS A 116 -16.86 21.45 -12.58
N GLU A 117 -15.88 22.20 -12.09
CA GLU A 117 -15.27 23.34 -12.80
C GLU A 117 -13.78 23.11 -13.13
N VAL A 118 -13.30 21.86 -13.02
CA VAL A 118 -11.88 21.48 -13.22
C VAL A 118 -11.32 21.96 -14.55
N VAL A 119 -12.11 21.93 -15.62
CA VAL A 119 -11.70 22.42 -16.94
C VAL A 119 -11.27 23.89 -16.90
N LEU A 120 -11.99 24.74 -16.17
CA LEU A 120 -11.67 26.17 -16.08
C LEU A 120 -10.34 26.41 -15.33
N TYR A 121 -10.12 25.67 -14.23
CA TYR A 121 -8.88 25.73 -13.46
C TYR A 121 -7.68 25.21 -14.26
N ASN A 122 -7.85 24.10 -14.99
CA ASN A 122 -6.81 23.53 -15.84
C ASN A 122 -6.43 24.49 -16.98
N THR A 123 -7.42 25.05 -17.69
CA THR A 123 -7.16 26.02 -18.76
C THR A 123 -6.51 27.30 -18.22
N LEU A 124 -6.93 27.79 -17.04
CA LEU A 124 -6.28 28.96 -16.44
C LEU A 124 -4.82 28.70 -16.08
N LEU A 125 -4.51 27.52 -15.51
CA LEU A 125 -3.13 27.11 -15.24
C LEU A 125 -2.30 27.06 -16.52
N GLU A 126 -2.82 26.46 -17.59
CA GLU A 126 -2.16 26.39 -18.90
C GLU A 126 -1.81 27.79 -19.43
N LEU A 127 -2.72 28.76 -19.31
CA LEU A 127 -2.47 30.13 -19.74
C LEU A 127 -1.38 30.83 -18.91
N TYR A 128 -1.29 30.54 -17.60
CA TYR A 128 -0.21 31.08 -16.77
C TYR A 128 1.18 30.57 -17.19
N ILE A 129 1.28 29.27 -17.48
CA ILE A 129 2.57 28.60 -17.79
C ILE A 129 2.94 28.63 -19.28
N THR A 130 2.04 29.11 -20.15
CA THR A 130 2.34 29.32 -21.56
C THR A 130 3.43 30.39 -21.73
N ARG A 131 4.55 30.01 -22.35
CA ARG A 131 5.74 30.87 -22.51
C ARG A 131 5.43 32.16 -23.26
N GLU A 132 4.81 32.04 -24.43
CA GLU A 132 4.44 33.16 -25.29
C GLU A 132 2.92 33.27 -25.40
N LEU A 133 2.34 34.20 -24.63
CA LEU A 133 0.89 34.46 -24.66
C LEU A 133 0.60 35.56 -25.68
N LYS A 134 -0.03 35.21 -26.81
CA LYS A 134 -0.34 36.13 -27.92
C LYS A 134 -1.71 36.77 -27.75
N HIS A 135 -1.91 37.96 -28.32
CA HIS A 135 -3.25 38.57 -28.38
C HIS A 135 -4.21 37.84 -29.32
N ASP A 136 -3.68 37.39 -30.46
CA ASP A 136 -4.39 36.66 -31.49
C ASP A 136 -3.47 35.56 -32.03
N ILE A 137 -3.99 34.34 -32.13
CA ILE A 137 -3.26 33.17 -32.64
C ILE A 137 -3.27 33.15 -34.18
N ARG A 138 -4.25 33.81 -34.83
CA ARG A 138 -4.47 33.75 -36.28
C ARG A 138 -3.72 34.80 -37.11
N GLU A 139 -2.83 35.58 -36.48
CA GLU A 139 -1.98 36.60 -37.13
C GLU A 139 -2.73 37.51 -38.13
N GLY A 140 -4.01 37.81 -37.84
CA GLY A 140 -4.91 38.49 -38.77
C GLY A 140 -5.69 39.69 -38.20
N ALA A 141 -5.62 39.94 -36.89
CA ALA A 141 -6.29 41.09 -36.28
C ALA A 141 -5.54 42.41 -36.57
N VAL A 142 -6.22 43.26 -37.33
CA VAL A 142 -5.91 44.68 -37.55
C VAL A 142 -5.66 45.37 -36.21
N ALA A 143 -4.68 46.27 -36.18
CA ALA A 143 -4.38 47.16 -35.06
C ALA A 143 -5.67 47.76 -34.47
N SER A 144 -6.16 47.14 -33.39
CA SER A 144 -7.18 47.73 -32.54
C SER A 144 -6.55 48.89 -31.78
N ASP A 145 -7.36 49.86 -31.38
CA ASP A 145 -6.95 50.94 -30.49
C ASP A 145 -6.20 50.34 -29.28
N PRO A 146 -4.97 50.77 -28.96
CA PRO A 146 -4.24 50.31 -27.78
C PRO A 146 -5.05 50.41 -26.48
N ALA A 147 -6.01 51.34 -26.40
CA ALA A 147 -6.92 51.46 -25.25
C ALA A 147 -7.87 50.26 -25.09
N GLU A 148 -8.19 49.56 -26.17
CA GLU A 148 -9.10 48.41 -26.24
C GLU A 148 -8.37 47.06 -26.09
N MET A 149 -7.05 47.08 -25.86
CA MET A 149 -6.24 45.89 -25.64
C MET A 149 -5.91 45.73 -24.16
N PHE A 150 -5.88 44.48 -23.69
CA PHE A 150 -5.28 44.15 -22.40
C PHE A 150 -3.76 44.25 -22.49
N ALA A 151 -3.08 44.49 -21.37
CA ALA A 151 -1.63 44.39 -21.33
C ALA A 151 -1.23 42.91 -21.32
N VAL A 152 -0.26 42.52 -22.15
CA VAL A 152 0.35 41.19 -22.04
C VAL A 152 1.28 41.20 -20.84
N GLU A 153 0.93 40.44 -19.80
CA GLU A 153 1.77 40.27 -18.62
C GLU A 153 3.10 39.58 -19.02
N PRO A 154 4.25 39.92 -18.42
CA PRO A 154 5.48 39.17 -18.62
C PRO A 154 5.35 37.71 -18.18
N TYR A 155 6.07 36.80 -18.84
CA TYR A 155 6.03 35.37 -18.49
C TYR A 155 6.40 35.12 -17.02
N GLU A 156 7.43 35.79 -16.48
CA GLU A 156 7.84 35.62 -15.08
C GLU A 156 6.75 36.03 -14.08
N GLN A 157 5.98 37.07 -14.40
CA GLN A 157 4.85 37.48 -13.56
C GLN A 157 3.76 36.40 -13.57
N ARG A 158 3.42 35.87 -14.75
CA ARG A 158 2.46 34.75 -14.87
C ARG A 158 2.95 33.47 -14.19
N ARG A 159 4.26 33.21 -14.23
CA ARG A 159 4.89 32.08 -13.55
C ARG A 159 4.73 32.17 -12.03
N GLN A 160 4.90 33.36 -11.46
CA GLN A 160 4.66 33.58 -10.03
C GLN A 160 3.19 33.39 -9.65
N GLN A 161 2.27 33.86 -10.51
CA GLN A 161 0.82 33.61 -10.35
C GLN A 161 0.50 32.11 -10.46
N ALA A 162 1.14 31.35 -11.34
CA ALA A 162 0.97 29.90 -11.44
C ALA A 162 1.35 29.19 -10.14
N LEU A 163 2.44 29.58 -9.49
CA LEU A 163 2.85 29.01 -8.21
C LEU A 163 1.84 29.30 -7.10
N ALA A 164 1.37 30.55 -7.00
CA ALA A 164 0.33 30.93 -6.05
C ALA A 164 -0.98 30.18 -6.32
N PHE A 165 -1.37 30.08 -7.59
CA PHE A 165 -2.55 29.36 -8.05
C PHE A 165 -2.49 27.88 -7.67
N LEU A 166 -1.38 27.19 -7.99
CA LEU A 166 -1.19 25.80 -7.61
C LEU A 166 -1.31 25.65 -6.08
N ALA A 167 -0.75 26.58 -5.32
CA ALA A 167 -0.81 26.55 -3.87
C ALA A 167 -2.24 26.67 -3.31
N GLU A 168 -2.99 27.66 -3.79
CA GLU A 168 -4.32 28.06 -3.30
C GLU A 168 -5.44 27.10 -3.73
N PHE A 169 -5.45 26.70 -5.00
CA PHE A 169 -6.55 25.93 -5.59
C PHE A 169 -6.32 24.41 -5.59
N SER A 170 -5.55 23.91 -4.61
CA SER A 170 -5.29 22.48 -4.47
C SER A 170 -6.59 21.67 -4.38
N GLY A 171 -6.76 20.67 -5.26
CA GLY A 171 -7.97 19.84 -5.33
C GLY A 171 -9.09 20.40 -6.23
N ARG A 172 -8.95 21.61 -6.77
CA ARG A 172 -9.88 22.19 -7.76
C ARG A 172 -9.43 22.00 -9.22
N TYR A 173 -8.17 21.62 -9.42
CA TYR A 173 -7.57 21.26 -10.71
C TYR A 173 -7.18 19.77 -10.71
N ASP A 174 -7.02 19.20 -11.90
CA ASP A 174 -6.51 17.83 -12.05
C ASP A 174 -4.98 17.83 -11.84
N ALA A 175 -4.52 17.14 -10.79
CA ALA A 175 -3.11 17.16 -10.41
C ALA A 175 -2.19 16.46 -11.42
N TYR A 176 -2.68 15.46 -12.16
CA TYR A 176 -1.91 14.75 -13.19
C TYR A 176 -1.80 15.60 -14.45
N HIS A 177 -2.91 16.19 -14.87
CA HIS A 177 -2.93 17.12 -15.99
C HIS A 177 -2.03 18.34 -15.72
N ALA A 178 -2.10 18.92 -14.52
CA ALA A 178 -1.24 20.01 -14.09
C ALA A 178 0.25 19.63 -14.14
N LEU A 179 0.59 18.39 -13.75
CA LEU A 179 1.96 17.88 -13.80
C LEU A 179 2.45 17.73 -15.24
N LEU A 180 1.63 17.15 -16.12
CA LEU A 180 1.95 17.00 -17.54
C LEU A 180 2.14 18.36 -18.22
N LEU A 181 1.26 19.30 -17.94
CA LEU A 181 1.35 20.68 -18.42
C LEU A 181 2.62 21.38 -17.92
N ALA A 182 2.94 21.27 -16.63
CA ALA A 182 4.15 21.84 -16.07
C ALA A 182 5.42 21.24 -16.69
N GLN A 183 5.44 19.93 -16.97
CA GLN A 183 6.52 19.27 -17.68
C GLN A 183 6.64 19.76 -19.14
N GLN A 184 5.51 19.81 -19.87
CA GLN A 184 5.47 20.24 -21.26
C GLN A 184 6.03 21.67 -21.44
N HIS A 185 5.77 22.55 -20.48
CA HIS A 185 6.21 23.94 -20.54
C HIS A 185 7.58 24.21 -19.88
N ASN A 186 8.25 23.16 -19.35
CA ASN A 186 9.46 23.26 -18.52
C ASN A 186 9.27 24.22 -17.31
N PHE A 187 8.11 24.13 -16.65
CA PHE A 187 7.79 24.87 -15.43
C PHE A 187 8.21 24.07 -14.20
N GLU A 188 9.51 24.08 -13.95
CA GLU A 188 10.18 23.25 -12.97
C GLU A 188 9.70 23.44 -11.52
N GLU A 189 9.51 24.68 -11.07
CA GLU A 189 9.02 24.95 -9.71
C GLU A 189 7.58 24.44 -9.51
N GLY A 190 6.77 24.47 -10.56
CA GLY A 190 5.43 23.89 -10.55
C GLY A 190 5.45 22.37 -10.48
N VAL A 191 6.33 21.73 -11.26
CA VAL A 191 6.57 20.28 -11.17
C VAL A 191 6.96 19.90 -9.75
N PHE A 192 7.91 20.62 -9.16
CA PHE A 192 8.34 20.40 -7.78
C PHE A 192 7.17 20.50 -6.79
N LEU A 193 6.36 21.56 -6.87
CA LEU A 193 5.24 21.78 -5.95
C LEU A 193 4.14 20.72 -6.10
N LEU A 194 3.85 20.30 -7.33
CA LEU A 194 2.86 19.25 -7.63
C LEU A 194 3.33 17.89 -7.12
N LEU A 195 4.57 17.52 -7.42
CA LEU A 195 5.21 16.29 -6.94
C LEU A 195 5.29 16.24 -5.42
N ARG A 196 5.59 17.37 -4.75
CA ARG A 196 5.62 17.48 -3.29
C ARG A 196 4.27 17.15 -2.63
N ARG A 197 3.16 17.32 -3.36
CA ARG A 197 1.79 17.13 -2.88
C ARG A 197 1.17 15.79 -3.28
N GLN A 198 1.62 15.19 -4.38
CA GLN A 198 1.17 13.87 -4.80
C GLN A 198 1.84 12.76 -3.96
N ARG A 199 1.09 11.71 -3.60
CA ARG A 199 1.58 10.55 -2.83
C ARG A 199 2.14 9.41 -3.71
N HIS A 200 2.33 9.63 -5.02
CA HIS A 200 2.69 8.57 -5.96
C HIS A 200 4.21 8.45 -6.11
N SER A 201 4.80 7.49 -5.38
CA SER A 201 6.24 7.22 -5.36
C SER A 201 6.80 6.71 -6.68
N THR A 202 6.01 5.99 -7.48
CA THR A 202 6.45 5.40 -8.76
C THR A 202 6.66 6.45 -9.85
N GLU A 203 5.81 7.47 -9.92
CA GLU A 203 5.93 8.57 -10.88
C GLU A 203 7.05 9.54 -10.50
N LEU A 204 7.27 9.75 -9.19
CA LEU A 204 8.43 10.47 -8.66
C LEU A 204 9.75 9.77 -9.05
N LEU A 205 9.81 8.43 -8.91
CA LEU A 205 10.95 7.61 -9.32
C LEU A 205 11.20 7.69 -10.83
N GLN A 206 10.14 7.61 -11.66
CA GLN A 206 10.27 7.75 -13.12
C GLN A 206 10.70 9.16 -13.55
N TYR A 207 10.18 10.21 -12.89
CA TYR A 207 10.57 11.59 -13.19
C TYR A 207 12.04 11.84 -12.86
N HIS A 208 12.51 11.35 -11.72
CA HIS A 208 13.92 11.45 -11.36
C HIS A 208 14.81 10.57 -12.24
N ALA A 209 14.38 9.36 -12.62
CA ALA A 209 15.10 8.49 -13.56
C ALA A 209 15.26 9.17 -14.93
N LYS A 210 14.25 9.91 -15.40
CA LYS A 210 14.30 10.70 -16.63
C LYS A 210 15.14 11.98 -16.49
N GLY A 211 15.13 12.62 -15.31
CA GLY A 211 15.95 13.79 -14.98
C GLY A 211 17.44 13.50 -14.71
N LEU A 212 17.85 12.22 -14.74
CA LEU A 212 19.25 11.79 -14.80
C LEU A 212 19.81 11.84 -16.23
N GLU A 213 18.95 11.86 -17.26
CA GLU A 213 19.37 11.93 -18.68
C GLU A 213 19.35 13.36 -19.24
N ASP A 214 18.54 14.28 -18.68
CA ASP A 214 18.39 15.66 -19.15
C ASP A 214 18.57 16.72 -18.02
N SER A 215 18.84 17.96 -18.42
CA SER A 215 19.33 19.12 -17.64
C SER A 215 18.41 19.66 -16.51
N VAL A 216 18.01 18.84 -15.54
CA VAL A 216 17.25 19.28 -14.36
C VAL A 216 18.17 19.99 -13.35
N PRO A 217 17.79 21.15 -12.78
CA PRO A 217 18.59 21.81 -11.73
C PRO A 217 18.76 20.98 -10.46
N SER A 218 19.96 21.06 -9.88
CA SER A 218 20.41 20.26 -8.73
C SER A 218 19.46 20.34 -7.51
N MET A 219 18.84 21.50 -7.27
CA MET A 219 17.91 21.68 -6.15
C MET A 219 16.63 20.83 -6.26
N ILE A 220 16.15 20.58 -7.47
CA ILE A 220 14.93 19.79 -7.70
C ILE A 220 15.22 18.30 -7.52
N ARG A 221 16.39 17.84 -8.00
CA ARG A 221 16.85 16.46 -7.75
C ARG A 221 16.99 16.19 -6.26
N GLN A 222 17.63 17.10 -5.51
CA GLN A 222 17.81 16.93 -4.07
C GLN A 222 16.47 16.88 -3.31
N ALA A 223 15.52 17.75 -3.64
CA ALA A 223 14.25 17.78 -2.94
C ALA A 223 13.31 16.60 -3.30
N VAL A 224 13.43 16.05 -4.53
CA VAL A 224 12.77 14.79 -4.91
C VAL A 224 13.40 13.60 -4.18
N LYS A 225 14.74 13.57 -4.06
CA LYS A 225 15.49 12.59 -3.28
C LYS A 225 15.05 12.59 -1.81
N ASP A 226 15.00 13.75 -1.15
CA ASP A 226 14.57 13.87 0.26
C ASP A 226 13.13 13.38 0.46
N ARG A 227 12.22 13.71 -0.48
CA ARG A 227 10.82 13.27 -0.44
C ARG A 227 10.65 11.77 -0.62
N LEU A 228 11.41 11.16 -1.52
CA LEU A 228 11.38 9.71 -1.72
C LEU A 228 11.88 8.96 -0.49
N ILE A 229 12.94 9.49 0.15
CA ILE A 229 13.43 8.98 1.43
C ILE A 229 12.32 9.09 2.48
N ASP A 230 11.74 10.28 2.70
CA ASP A 230 10.64 10.47 3.66
C ASP A 230 9.44 9.55 3.39
N PHE A 231 9.06 9.39 2.11
CA PHE A 231 7.96 8.51 1.72
C PHE A 231 8.24 7.05 2.09
N CYS A 232 9.40 6.52 1.68
CA CYS A 232 9.79 5.14 2.00
C CYS A 232 9.88 4.92 3.52
N LEU A 233 10.39 5.90 4.27
CA LEU A 233 10.45 5.85 5.73
C LEU A 233 9.04 5.84 6.37
N SER A 234 8.10 6.65 5.86
CA SER A 234 6.72 6.73 6.38
C SER A 234 5.85 5.53 5.99
N SER A 235 6.00 4.99 4.78
CA SER A 235 5.25 3.81 4.33
C SER A 235 5.57 2.55 5.13
N ALA A 236 6.68 2.58 5.88
CA ALA A 236 7.17 1.44 6.62
C ALA A 236 6.84 1.51 8.13
N SER A 237 6.32 2.64 8.63
CA SER A 237 5.78 2.75 9.99
C SER A 237 4.28 2.39 10.10
N ASP A 238 3.54 2.41 8.99
CA ASP A 238 2.09 2.15 8.98
C ASP A 238 1.73 0.65 9.11
N GLY A 239 2.74 -0.24 9.19
CA GLY A 239 2.56 -1.68 9.37
C GLY A 239 2.41 -2.16 10.83
N GLU A 240 2.61 -1.31 11.84
CA GLU A 240 2.74 -1.74 13.25
C GLU A 240 1.70 -1.19 14.24
N THR A 241 0.56 -0.67 13.78
CA THR A 241 -0.50 -0.22 14.72
C THR A 241 -1.73 -1.12 14.75
N GLY A 242 -1.66 -2.16 15.60
CA GLY A 242 -2.80 -2.62 16.42
C GLY A 242 -3.26 -4.07 16.27
N GLY A 243 -3.03 -4.89 17.31
CA GLY A 243 -3.94 -6.00 17.66
C GLY A 243 -3.29 -7.29 18.15
N ASP A 244 -3.07 -7.41 19.47
CA ASP A 244 -2.73 -8.65 20.15
C ASP A 244 -3.80 -9.75 19.99
N ALA A 245 -3.29 -10.99 19.96
CA ALA A 245 -3.94 -12.27 20.29
C ALA A 245 -4.94 -12.93 19.31
N ALA A 246 -4.42 -14.00 18.71
CA ALA A 246 -5.11 -15.26 18.40
C ALA A 246 -6.27 -15.25 17.39
N THR A 247 -5.95 -15.52 16.12
CA THR A 247 -6.47 -16.66 15.34
C THR A 247 -5.73 -16.70 14.01
N GLY A 248 -5.21 -17.87 13.62
CA GLY A 248 -4.57 -18.08 12.33
C GLY A 248 -5.55 -17.88 11.18
N ALA A 249 -5.19 -16.98 10.26
CA ALA A 249 -5.68 -16.93 8.90
C ALA A 249 -4.68 -16.08 8.10
N GLU A 250 -3.99 -16.72 7.17
CA GLU A 250 -3.04 -16.10 6.26
C GLU A 250 -3.75 -15.05 5.38
N GLY A 251 -3.26 -13.81 5.47
CA GLY A 251 -3.76 -12.66 4.74
C GLY A 251 -2.66 -11.99 3.94
N ASP A 252 -2.58 -12.37 2.66
CA ASP A 252 -2.23 -11.55 1.50
C ASP A 252 -0.83 -10.86 1.43
N SER A 253 0.15 -11.60 0.89
CA SER A 253 1.52 -11.17 0.50
C SER A 253 1.60 -10.14 -0.64
N LYS A 254 0.58 -9.30 -0.84
CA LYS A 254 0.54 -8.32 -1.95
C LYS A 254 1.17 -6.96 -1.62
N GLY A 255 1.30 -6.61 -0.34
CA GLY A 255 1.94 -5.37 0.10
C GLY A 255 3.49 -5.41 0.13
N GLY A 256 4.07 -6.56 0.50
CA GLY A 256 5.52 -6.69 0.68
C GLY A 256 6.35 -6.62 -0.60
N LYS A 257 5.79 -7.06 -1.74
CA LYS A 257 6.47 -7.02 -3.05
C LYS A 257 6.68 -5.58 -3.53
N SER A 258 5.68 -4.71 -3.35
CA SER A 258 5.77 -3.30 -3.74
C SER A 258 6.80 -2.54 -2.88
N ALA A 259 6.82 -2.77 -1.57
CA ALA A 259 7.79 -2.13 -0.67
C ALA A 259 9.24 -2.54 -1.02
N ARG A 260 9.48 -3.83 -1.28
CA ARG A 260 10.80 -4.34 -1.70
C ARG A 260 11.28 -3.70 -3.00
N GLU A 261 10.42 -3.61 -4.01
CA GLU A 261 10.74 -2.98 -5.30
C GLU A 261 11.04 -1.49 -5.14
N LEU A 262 10.30 -0.78 -4.26
CA LEU A 262 10.55 0.63 -3.94
C LEU A 262 11.91 0.84 -3.25
N TRP A 263 12.28 0.00 -2.27
CA TRP A 263 13.59 0.08 -1.61
C TRP A 263 14.74 -0.18 -2.60
N MET A 264 14.59 -1.18 -3.46
CA MET A 264 15.59 -1.53 -4.48
C MET A 264 15.74 -0.40 -5.52
N SER A 265 14.63 0.20 -5.95
CA SER A 265 14.65 1.35 -6.85
C SER A 265 15.28 2.58 -6.20
N LEU A 266 14.94 2.89 -4.93
CA LEU A 266 15.55 3.99 -4.18
C LEU A 266 17.07 3.80 -4.01
N LEU A 267 17.51 2.59 -3.65
CA LEU A 267 18.94 2.28 -3.51
C LEU A 267 19.69 2.42 -4.83
N SER A 268 19.12 1.92 -5.93
CA SER A 268 19.70 2.07 -7.26
C SER A 268 19.84 3.55 -7.66
N MET A 269 18.83 4.35 -7.36
CA MET A 269 18.81 5.79 -7.62
C MET A 269 19.84 6.57 -6.79
N LEU A 270 19.92 6.29 -5.49
CA LEU A 270 20.90 6.91 -4.59
C LEU A 270 22.33 6.56 -4.96
N ALA A 271 22.54 5.33 -5.42
CA ALA A 271 23.84 4.91 -5.90
C ALA A 271 24.22 5.73 -7.16
N CYS A 272 23.36 5.81 -8.19
CA CYS A 272 23.70 6.40 -9.52
C CYS A 272 23.90 7.92 -9.56
N GLY A 273 23.69 8.65 -8.47
CA GLY A 273 23.86 10.11 -8.42
C GLY A 273 25.32 10.55 -8.30
N SER A 274 25.72 11.61 -9.02
CA SER A 274 27.07 12.22 -8.93
C SER A 274 27.39 12.82 -7.56
N GLU A 275 26.35 13.14 -6.77
CA GLU A 275 26.40 13.56 -5.37
C GLU A 275 25.98 12.37 -4.49
N SER A 276 26.75 11.28 -4.57
CA SER A 276 26.47 10.06 -3.80
C SER A 276 26.81 10.33 -2.33
N ASP A 277 25.86 10.93 -1.61
CA ASP A 277 25.96 11.17 -0.18
C ASP A 277 25.97 9.82 0.54
N SER A 278 27.16 9.29 0.83
CA SER A 278 27.38 8.11 1.68
C SER A 278 26.51 8.12 2.95
N GLY A 279 26.21 9.33 3.47
CA GLY A 279 25.30 9.52 4.60
C GLY A 279 23.83 9.16 4.35
N ASP A 280 23.26 9.48 3.18
CA ASP A 280 21.86 9.16 2.88
C ASP A 280 21.67 7.66 2.60
N ILE A 281 22.65 7.04 1.94
CA ILE A 281 22.68 5.58 1.77
C ILE A 281 22.76 4.91 3.15
N GLY A 282 23.62 5.38 4.05
CA GLY A 282 23.71 4.87 5.43
C GLY A 282 22.41 5.02 6.23
N ARG A 283 21.70 6.16 6.08
CA ARG A 283 20.39 6.38 6.71
C ARG A 283 19.35 5.39 6.19
N VAL A 284 19.26 5.22 4.88
CA VAL A 284 18.32 4.27 4.25
C VAL A 284 18.63 2.83 4.67
N LEU A 285 19.91 2.43 4.64
CA LEU A 285 20.35 1.10 5.09
C LEU A 285 20.02 0.84 6.57
N SER A 286 20.13 1.85 7.44
CA SER A 286 19.77 1.72 8.86
C SER A 286 18.28 1.42 9.06
N HIS A 287 17.40 2.03 8.26
CA HIS A 287 15.97 1.76 8.31
C HIS A 287 15.58 0.42 7.69
N ILE A 288 16.21 0.04 6.58
CA ILE A 288 16.07 -1.30 5.99
C ILE A 288 16.52 -2.37 7.01
N ALA A 289 17.62 -2.11 7.73
CA ALA A 289 18.11 -2.99 8.78
C ALA A 289 17.12 -3.06 9.95
N ALA A 290 16.46 -1.98 10.35
CA ALA A 290 15.49 -2.01 11.44
C ALA A 290 14.28 -2.92 11.12
N GLN A 291 13.88 -3.00 9.85
CA GLN A 291 12.66 -3.67 9.40
C GLN A 291 12.89 -5.05 8.76
N ASP A 292 14.15 -5.51 8.69
CA ASP A 292 14.53 -6.76 8.01
C ASP A 292 13.98 -6.87 6.57
N ALA A 293 13.89 -5.71 5.89
CA ALA A 293 13.14 -5.61 4.63
C ALA A 293 13.89 -6.19 3.41
N LEU A 294 15.24 -6.19 3.43
CA LEU A 294 16.08 -6.68 2.35
C LEU A 294 17.23 -7.55 2.85
N SER A 295 17.52 -8.65 2.15
CA SER A 295 18.71 -9.45 2.45
C SER A 295 20.00 -8.71 2.10
N PRO A 296 21.10 -8.95 2.83
CA PRO A 296 22.41 -8.35 2.51
C PRO A 296 22.84 -8.58 1.06
N LEU A 297 22.55 -9.77 0.51
CA LEU A 297 22.86 -10.08 -0.88
C LEU A 297 22.05 -9.22 -1.86
N SER A 298 20.77 -8.98 -1.60
CA SER A 298 19.93 -8.13 -2.46
C SER A 298 20.41 -6.69 -2.50
N VAL A 299 20.84 -6.17 -1.34
CA VAL A 299 21.37 -4.81 -1.25
C VAL A 299 22.72 -4.72 -1.98
N LEU A 300 23.61 -5.69 -1.76
CA LEU A 300 24.91 -5.74 -2.41
C LEU A 300 24.80 -5.82 -3.93
N THR A 301 23.93 -6.69 -4.46
CA THR A 301 23.75 -6.82 -5.92
C THR A 301 23.20 -5.54 -6.54
N THR A 302 22.34 -4.82 -5.83
CA THR A 302 21.74 -3.56 -6.29
C THR A 302 22.73 -2.41 -6.26
N LEU A 303 23.48 -2.26 -5.17
CA LEU A 303 24.49 -1.21 -5.07
C LEU A 303 25.64 -1.45 -6.05
N SER A 304 26.09 -2.71 -6.19
CA SER A 304 27.16 -3.09 -7.11
C SER A 304 26.77 -3.00 -8.58
N SER A 305 25.51 -3.27 -8.93
CA SER A 305 25.05 -3.15 -10.33
C SER A 305 24.88 -1.69 -10.74
N SER A 306 24.55 -0.82 -9.80
CA SER A 306 24.39 0.61 -10.04
C SER A 306 25.71 1.37 -10.03
N ASN A 307 26.64 1.11 -9.09
CA ASN A 307 27.90 1.87 -8.98
C ASN A 307 29.09 0.99 -8.58
N ALA A 308 30.12 1.00 -9.41
CA ALA A 308 31.36 0.26 -9.16
C ALA A 308 32.30 0.98 -8.17
N ASP A 309 32.18 2.30 -8.01
CA ASP A 309 33.09 3.12 -7.19
C ASP A 309 32.58 3.38 -5.76
N LEU A 310 31.46 2.78 -5.36
CA LEU A 310 30.91 2.97 -4.02
C LEU A 310 31.86 2.37 -2.97
N GLN A 311 32.24 3.17 -1.98
CA GLN A 311 33.16 2.72 -0.94
C GLN A 311 32.49 1.68 -0.02
N LEU A 312 33.05 0.47 0.01
CA LEU A 312 32.60 -0.68 0.82
C LEU A 312 32.29 -0.39 2.29
N HIS A 313 32.89 0.67 2.88
CA HIS A 313 32.64 1.07 4.26
C HIS A 313 31.16 1.41 4.55
N THR A 314 30.42 2.00 3.59
CA THR A 314 29.04 2.44 3.79
C THR A 314 28.08 1.27 3.98
N PHE A 315 28.40 0.12 3.40
CA PHE A 315 27.59 -1.11 3.47
C PHE A 315 28.09 -2.10 4.53
N ARG A 316 29.35 -1.96 4.98
CA ARG A 316 29.96 -2.86 5.97
C ARG A 316 29.17 -2.92 7.27
N ASP A 317 28.78 -1.77 7.82
CA ASP A 317 28.08 -1.70 9.10
C ASP A 317 26.70 -2.33 9.03
N TYR A 318 26.01 -2.20 7.89
CA TYR A 318 24.76 -2.90 7.61
C TYR A 318 24.92 -4.42 7.65
N VAL A 319 25.91 -4.96 6.93
CA VAL A 319 26.14 -6.42 6.86
C VAL A 319 26.52 -6.96 8.24
N LEU A 320 27.42 -6.29 8.94
CA LEU A 320 27.84 -6.71 10.28
C LEU A 320 26.65 -6.71 11.25
N GLY A 321 25.80 -5.68 11.22
CA GLY A 321 24.59 -5.63 12.04
C GLY A 321 23.61 -6.76 11.74
N MET A 322 23.36 -7.05 10.46
CA MET A 322 22.48 -8.15 10.04
C MET A 322 23.03 -9.52 10.42
N MET A 323 24.33 -9.75 10.24
CA MET A 323 24.99 -11.00 10.63
C MET A 323 24.95 -11.22 12.14
N GLN A 324 25.23 -10.17 12.93
CA GLN A 324 25.14 -10.25 14.40
C GLN A 324 23.72 -10.53 14.88
N ARG A 325 22.72 -9.94 14.22
CA ARG A 325 21.32 -10.21 14.55
C ARG A 325 20.91 -11.64 14.21
N GLU A 326 21.30 -12.16 13.03
CA GLU A 326 21.05 -13.56 12.69
C GLU A 326 21.77 -14.52 13.63
N GLU A 327 23.00 -14.19 14.06
CA GLU A 327 23.72 -15.00 15.03
C GLU A 327 23.01 -15.01 16.40
N ALA A 328 22.55 -13.87 16.88
CA ALA A 328 21.76 -13.80 18.11
C ALA A 328 20.43 -14.56 18.00
N ARG A 329 19.79 -14.53 16.82
CA ARG A 329 18.58 -15.31 16.52
C ARG A 329 18.87 -16.81 16.55
N ARG A 330 19.97 -17.23 15.93
CA ARG A 330 20.46 -18.61 15.91
C ARG A 330 20.69 -19.12 17.33
N GLU A 331 21.45 -18.39 18.13
CA GLU A 331 21.71 -18.75 19.54
C GLU A 331 20.41 -18.82 20.37
N SER A 332 19.45 -17.93 20.13
CA SER A 332 18.16 -17.97 20.81
C SER A 332 17.34 -19.21 20.45
N ILE A 333 17.38 -19.64 19.19
CA ILE A 333 16.69 -20.86 18.72
C ILE A 333 17.39 -22.10 19.30
N GLU A 334 18.72 -22.12 19.29
CA GLU A 334 19.54 -23.20 19.86
C GLU A 334 19.21 -23.40 21.34
N ARG A 335 19.26 -22.32 22.15
CA ARG A 335 18.89 -22.39 23.58
C ARG A 335 17.47 -22.92 23.83
N ARG A 336 16.50 -22.53 23.00
CA ARG A 336 15.11 -23.02 23.11
C ARG A 336 14.99 -24.49 22.73
N THR A 337 15.76 -24.92 21.73
CA THR A 337 15.80 -26.31 21.28
C THR A 337 16.43 -27.18 22.36
N ASP A 338 17.56 -26.78 22.92
CA ASP A 338 18.25 -27.50 24.00
C ASP A 338 17.38 -27.62 25.25
N ALA A 339 16.68 -26.54 25.63
CA ALA A 339 15.75 -26.58 26.77
C ALA A 339 14.61 -27.59 26.54
N ARG A 340 14.01 -27.60 25.34
CA ARG A 340 12.96 -28.56 24.99
C ARG A 340 13.47 -29.99 24.92
N LEU A 341 14.67 -30.21 24.36
CA LEU A 341 15.28 -31.54 24.30
C LEU A 341 15.57 -32.07 25.70
N LYS A 342 16.02 -31.20 26.62
CA LYS A 342 16.22 -31.56 28.01
C LYS A 342 14.91 -31.92 28.71
N GLU A 343 13.87 -31.10 28.55
CA GLU A 343 12.53 -31.42 29.09
C GLU A 343 12.00 -32.75 28.55
N LEU A 344 12.23 -33.04 27.27
CA LEU A 344 11.86 -34.33 26.68
C LEU A 344 12.67 -35.48 27.29
N GLN A 345 13.97 -35.32 27.51
CA GLN A 345 14.80 -36.34 28.17
C GLN A 345 14.31 -36.60 29.59
N ASP A 346 14.08 -35.55 30.38
CA ASP A 346 13.59 -35.67 31.76
C ASP A 346 12.23 -36.41 31.81
N LEU A 347 11.34 -36.13 30.86
CA LEU A 347 10.05 -36.86 30.72
C LEU A 347 10.22 -38.32 30.31
N HIS A 348 11.19 -38.65 29.45
CA HIS A 348 11.48 -40.04 29.07
C HIS A 348 12.05 -40.81 30.26
N ASP A 349 12.97 -40.20 31.00
CA ASP A 349 13.53 -40.81 32.21
C ASP A 349 12.44 -41.05 33.28
N GLU A 350 11.48 -40.12 33.44
CA GLU A 350 10.30 -40.31 34.29
C GLU A 350 9.42 -41.49 33.83
N LEU A 351 9.17 -41.60 32.52
CA LEU A 351 8.41 -42.72 31.95
C LEU A 351 9.12 -44.07 32.18
N ASP A 352 10.43 -44.14 31.96
CA ASP A 352 11.22 -45.35 32.15
C ASP A 352 11.24 -45.78 33.62
N THR A 353 11.38 -44.81 34.52
CA THR A 353 11.28 -45.04 35.98
C THR A 353 9.92 -45.62 36.34
N MET A 354 8.83 -45.01 35.86
CA MET A 354 7.46 -45.44 36.12
C MET A 354 7.15 -46.83 35.53
N GLN A 355 7.83 -47.24 34.45
CA GLN A 355 7.65 -48.55 33.81
C GLN A 355 8.48 -49.67 34.47
N THR A 356 9.67 -49.35 34.97
CA THR A 356 10.65 -50.36 35.42
C THR A 356 10.68 -50.54 36.94
N GLU A 357 10.34 -49.51 37.72
CA GLU A 357 10.38 -49.58 39.17
C GLU A 357 9.12 -50.21 39.78
N ALA A 358 9.33 -51.09 40.76
CA ALA A 358 8.23 -51.71 41.50
C ALA A 358 7.61 -50.72 42.49
N ILE A 359 6.36 -50.31 42.24
CA ILE A 359 5.63 -49.38 43.10
C ILE A 359 5.15 -50.08 44.38
N ILE A 360 5.63 -49.65 45.55
CA ILE A 360 5.16 -50.11 46.86
C ILE A 360 3.92 -49.28 47.28
N LEU A 361 2.74 -49.89 47.21
CA LEU A 361 1.47 -49.25 47.58
C LEU A 361 1.22 -49.39 49.09
N GLN A 362 1.57 -48.36 49.87
CA GLN A 362 1.35 -48.31 51.33
C GLN A 362 0.10 -47.51 51.74
N ALA A 363 -0.84 -47.24 50.84
CA ALA A 363 -1.98 -46.39 51.17
C ALA A 363 -2.96 -47.13 52.10
N TYR A 364 -3.12 -46.65 53.34
CA TYR A 364 -4.00 -47.24 54.35
C TYR A 364 -5.41 -46.65 54.39
N ASN A 365 -5.65 -45.52 53.71
CA ASN A 365 -6.91 -44.78 53.75
C ASN A 365 -7.52 -44.64 52.36
N CYS A 366 -8.85 -44.64 52.26
CA CYS A 366 -9.57 -44.45 51.01
C CYS A 366 -9.51 -42.98 50.55
N SER A 367 -9.12 -42.74 49.30
CA SER A 367 -9.04 -41.39 48.70
C SER A 367 -10.40 -40.71 48.45
N HIS A 368 -11.54 -41.41 48.66
CA HIS A 368 -12.89 -40.82 48.53
C HIS A 368 -13.51 -40.44 49.88
N CYS A 369 -13.44 -41.33 50.88
CA CYS A 369 -14.09 -41.13 52.17
C CYS A 369 -13.11 -40.86 53.33
N GLY A 370 -11.80 -41.02 53.11
CA GLY A 370 -10.75 -40.78 54.11
C GLY A 370 -10.61 -41.86 55.20
N ALA A 371 -11.53 -42.82 55.28
CA ALA A 371 -11.48 -43.89 56.28
C ALA A 371 -10.44 -44.96 55.93
N ALA A 372 -9.97 -45.69 56.95
CA ALA A 372 -9.05 -46.81 56.78
C ALA A 372 -9.65 -47.86 55.82
N LEU A 373 -8.80 -48.39 54.93
CA LEU A 373 -9.20 -49.37 53.93
C LEU A 373 -9.54 -50.71 54.58
N ASP A 374 -10.77 -51.18 54.37
CA ASP A 374 -11.16 -52.56 54.64
C ASP A 374 -11.07 -53.41 53.36
N LEU A 375 -10.82 -54.71 53.52
CA LEU A 375 -10.75 -55.64 52.40
C LEU A 375 -12.17 -55.97 51.90
N PRO A 376 -12.42 -55.98 50.58
CA PRO A 376 -11.48 -55.78 49.47
C PRO A 376 -11.28 -54.30 49.07
N ALA A 377 -10.01 -53.90 48.92
CA ALA A 377 -9.58 -52.58 48.44
C ALA A 377 -9.04 -52.67 47.00
N VAL A 378 -9.19 -51.58 46.24
CA VAL A 378 -8.67 -51.45 44.87
C VAL A 378 -7.62 -50.34 44.85
N TYR A 379 -6.47 -50.63 44.22
CA TYR A 379 -5.35 -49.71 44.09
C TYR A 379 -5.10 -49.44 42.61
N PHE A 380 -4.94 -48.17 42.25
CA PHE A 380 -4.61 -47.74 40.89
C PHE A 380 -3.13 -47.38 40.78
N ALA A 381 -2.57 -47.51 39.57
CA ALA A 381 -1.20 -47.07 39.25
C ALA A 381 -0.98 -45.57 39.47
N CYS A 382 -2.05 -44.77 39.52
CA CYS A 382 -1.99 -43.36 39.94
C CYS A 382 -1.91 -43.16 41.47
N HIS A 383 -1.53 -44.20 42.22
CA HIS A 383 -1.37 -44.25 43.68
C HIS A 383 -2.62 -43.94 44.52
N HIS A 384 -3.80 -43.83 43.90
CA HIS A 384 -5.06 -43.68 44.61
C HIS A 384 -5.64 -45.05 45.00
N SER A 385 -6.12 -45.13 46.23
CA SER A 385 -6.68 -46.35 46.81
C SER A 385 -8.11 -46.11 47.27
N PHE A 386 -8.98 -47.10 47.06
CA PHE A 386 -10.40 -46.96 47.39
C PHE A 386 -10.97 -48.26 47.94
N HIS A 387 -11.98 -48.12 48.81
CA HIS A 387 -12.89 -49.24 49.09
C HIS A 387 -13.62 -49.62 47.81
N ARG A 388 -13.90 -50.92 47.61
CA ARG A 388 -14.73 -51.37 46.49
C ARG A 388 -16.11 -50.69 46.44
N ARG A 389 -16.64 -50.27 47.60
CA ARG A 389 -17.93 -49.58 47.73
C ARG A 389 -17.87 -48.09 47.40
N CYS A 390 -16.68 -47.48 47.48
CA CYS A 390 -16.48 -46.05 47.21
C CYS A 390 -16.07 -45.76 45.75
N LEU A 391 -15.93 -46.80 44.93
CA LEU A 391 -15.65 -46.71 43.51
C LEU A 391 -16.95 -46.72 42.70
N SER A 392 -17.03 -45.84 41.69
CA SER A 392 -18.13 -45.86 40.72
C SER A 392 -17.90 -46.93 39.64
N ASP A 393 -16.64 -47.13 39.24
CA ASP A 393 -16.19 -48.12 38.27
C ASP A 393 -14.86 -48.71 38.76
N VAL A 394 -14.77 -50.05 38.85
CA VAL A 394 -13.56 -50.74 39.31
C VAL A 394 -12.38 -50.58 38.34
N THR A 395 -12.62 -50.17 37.10
CA THR A 395 -11.59 -49.96 36.08
C THR A 395 -11.08 -48.51 36.03
N LYS A 396 -11.71 -47.57 36.74
CA LYS A 396 -11.40 -46.14 36.63
C LYS A 396 -11.24 -45.49 38.00
N CYS A 397 -10.14 -44.74 38.16
CA CYS A 397 -9.94 -43.91 39.35
C CYS A 397 -10.90 -42.71 39.31
N ASN A 398 -11.70 -42.51 40.36
CA ASN A 398 -12.65 -41.39 40.43
C ASN A 398 -11.99 -40.00 40.36
N LEU A 399 -10.74 -39.88 40.81
CA LEU A 399 -10.00 -38.61 40.83
C LEU A 399 -9.32 -38.32 39.49
N CYS A 400 -8.72 -39.35 38.87
CA CYS A 400 -7.93 -39.19 37.65
C CYS A 400 -8.72 -39.43 36.36
N SER A 401 -9.85 -40.14 36.41
CA SER A 401 -10.61 -40.55 35.22
C SER A 401 -11.03 -39.38 34.33
N GLY A 402 -11.48 -38.26 34.91
CA GLY A 402 -11.83 -37.06 34.15
C GLY A 402 -10.62 -36.41 33.46
N ALA A 403 -9.46 -36.38 34.11
CA ALA A 403 -8.23 -35.85 33.53
C ALA A 403 -7.67 -36.79 32.44
N ILE A 404 -7.66 -38.09 32.68
CA ILE A 404 -7.24 -39.12 31.72
C ILE A 404 -8.17 -39.14 30.50
N ALA A 405 -9.49 -39.01 30.69
CA ALA A 405 -10.44 -38.92 29.59
C ALA A 405 -10.18 -37.68 28.71
N ARG A 406 -10.01 -36.49 29.33
CA ARG A 406 -9.66 -35.27 28.58
C ARG A 406 -8.33 -35.39 27.84
N ALA A 407 -7.30 -35.95 28.48
CA ALA A 407 -6.01 -36.18 27.83
C ALA A 407 -6.11 -37.19 26.68
N ARG A 408 -6.93 -38.24 26.84
CA ARG A 408 -7.20 -39.22 25.80
C ARG A 408 -7.98 -38.62 24.64
N ASP A 409 -8.97 -37.77 24.91
CA ASP A 409 -9.71 -37.05 23.88
C ASP A 409 -8.75 -36.15 23.11
N ILE A 410 -7.95 -35.31 23.79
CA ILE A 410 -6.93 -34.45 23.16
C ILE A 410 -5.96 -35.29 22.30
N ASN A 411 -5.46 -36.40 22.83
CA ASN A 411 -4.61 -37.33 22.07
C ASN A 411 -5.36 -38.01 20.93
N GLN A 412 -6.68 -38.18 21.00
CA GLN A 412 -7.49 -38.75 19.92
C GLN A 412 -7.78 -37.71 18.82
N TRP A 413 -7.90 -36.43 19.17
CA TRP A 413 -7.95 -35.32 18.22
C TRP A 413 -6.59 -35.07 17.56
N GLN A 414 -5.49 -35.30 18.29
CA GLN A 414 -4.12 -35.23 17.78
C GLN A 414 -3.65 -36.52 17.11
N GLN A 415 -4.30 -37.66 17.36
CA GLN A 415 -4.08 -38.86 16.59
C GLN A 415 -4.50 -38.53 15.17
N PRO A 416 -3.57 -38.60 14.21
CA PRO A 416 -3.92 -38.28 12.86
C PRO A 416 -5.02 -39.24 12.48
N GLN A 417 -6.17 -38.69 12.08
CA GLN A 417 -7.03 -39.39 11.15
C GLN A 417 -6.07 -39.82 10.04
N ARG A 418 -5.68 -41.11 10.01
CA ARG A 418 -4.87 -41.73 8.97
C ARG A 418 -5.72 -41.67 7.70
N ARG A 419 -5.93 -40.46 7.18
CA ARG A 419 -6.65 -40.19 5.95
C ARG A 419 -5.75 -40.76 4.87
N VAL A 420 -6.25 -41.87 4.34
CA VAL A 420 -5.93 -42.49 3.06
C VAL A 420 -4.67 -41.90 2.40
N LYS A 421 -3.53 -42.56 2.59
CA LYS A 421 -2.25 -42.27 1.90
C LYS A 421 -2.40 -42.10 0.37
N GLY A 422 -3.50 -42.60 -0.21
CA GLY A 422 -3.81 -42.52 -1.63
C GLY A 422 -4.13 -41.11 -2.15
N ASP A 423 -4.74 -40.25 -1.34
CA ASP A 423 -5.18 -38.92 -1.81
C ASP A 423 -4.07 -37.88 -1.72
N PHE A 424 -3.11 -38.06 -0.81
CA PHE A 424 -2.00 -37.12 -0.56
C PHE A 424 -1.14 -36.86 -1.80
N PHE A 425 -0.62 -37.92 -2.44
CA PHE A 425 0.25 -37.76 -3.61
C PHE A 425 -0.51 -37.21 -4.82
N GLN A 426 -1.81 -37.49 -4.92
CA GLN A 426 -2.65 -36.95 -5.98
C GLN A 426 -2.92 -35.45 -5.78
N TYR A 427 -3.16 -35.03 -4.53
CA TYR A 427 -3.32 -33.63 -4.17
C TYR A 427 -2.01 -32.85 -4.29
N LEU A 428 -0.90 -33.41 -3.84
CA LEU A 428 0.42 -32.79 -3.89
C LEU A 428 0.89 -32.54 -5.33
N ASN A 429 0.55 -33.44 -6.26
CA ASN A 429 0.78 -33.25 -7.70
C ASN A 429 -0.16 -32.22 -8.35
N SER A 430 -1.23 -31.80 -7.68
CA SER A 430 -2.18 -30.80 -8.19
C SER A 430 -1.91 -29.38 -7.69
N VAL A 431 -1.11 -29.23 -6.63
CA VAL A 431 -0.79 -27.95 -5.98
C VAL A 431 0.45 -27.30 -6.62
N LYS A 432 0.49 -25.96 -6.64
CA LYS A 432 1.66 -25.22 -7.17
C LYS A 432 2.86 -25.41 -6.25
N TYR A 433 4.07 -25.36 -6.83
CA TYR A 433 5.33 -25.59 -6.10
C TYR A 433 5.48 -24.75 -4.82
N GLU A 434 4.94 -23.52 -4.81
CA GLU A 434 5.02 -22.59 -3.67
C GLU A 434 4.20 -23.03 -2.45
N GLU A 435 3.10 -23.75 -2.64
CA GLU A 435 2.19 -24.22 -1.57
C GLU A 435 2.45 -25.69 -1.18
N GLY A 436 3.19 -26.42 -2.01
CA GLY A 436 3.46 -27.84 -1.81
C GLY A 436 4.30 -28.13 -0.56
N PHE A 437 5.24 -27.24 -0.21
CA PHE A 437 6.08 -27.43 0.98
C PHE A 437 5.29 -27.32 2.28
N GLU A 438 4.40 -26.34 2.39
CA GLU A 438 3.56 -26.15 3.56
C GLU A 438 2.60 -27.33 3.76
N MET A 439 1.99 -27.80 2.68
CA MET A 439 1.18 -29.01 2.69
C MET A 439 1.97 -30.24 3.16
N VAL A 440 3.23 -30.38 2.73
CA VAL A 440 4.11 -31.47 3.19
C VAL A 440 4.39 -31.35 4.68
N VAL A 441 4.67 -30.15 5.19
CA VAL A 441 4.97 -29.93 6.62
C VAL A 441 3.75 -30.24 7.48
N GLU A 442 2.55 -29.81 7.08
CA GLU A 442 1.31 -30.07 7.81
C GLU A 442 0.98 -31.57 7.85
N GLN A 443 1.15 -32.27 6.72
CA GLN A 443 0.90 -33.71 6.63
C GLN A 443 2.00 -34.56 7.29
N PHE A 444 3.24 -34.06 7.31
CA PHE A 444 4.35 -34.68 8.04
C PHE A 444 4.16 -34.55 9.55
N GLY A 445 3.75 -33.38 10.03
CA GLY A 445 3.35 -33.17 11.43
C GLY A 445 2.15 -34.04 11.84
N SER A 446 1.30 -34.38 10.87
CA SER A 446 0.20 -35.34 11.01
C SER A 446 0.63 -36.81 10.84
N GLY A 447 1.93 -37.14 10.89
CA GLY A 447 2.39 -38.53 11.03
C GLY A 447 2.09 -39.46 9.84
N ILE A 448 1.92 -38.95 8.61
CA ILE A 448 1.60 -39.74 7.41
C ILE A 448 2.64 -40.84 7.10
N PHE A 449 3.87 -40.70 7.60
CA PHE A 449 5.00 -41.63 7.41
C PHE A 449 5.25 -42.59 8.59
N GLY A 450 4.34 -42.69 9.55
CA GLY A 450 4.49 -43.63 10.67
C GLY A 450 4.59 -45.11 10.24
N PRO A 451 5.31 -45.96 11.02
CA PRO A 451 5.49 -47.38 10.73
C PRO A 451 4.15 -48.13 10.65
N ARG A 452 4.06 -49.14 9.77
CA ARG A 452 2.89 -50.01 9.61
C ARG A 452 2.70 -50.84 10.88
N GLU A 453 1.54 -50.73 11.52
CA GLU A 453 1.14 -51.68 12.57
C GLU A 453 0.63 -52.97 11.91
N ASP A 454 1.27 -54.09 12.21
CA ASP A 454 0.83 -55.41 11.76
C ASP A 454 -0.47 -55.83 12.49
N PRO A 455 -1.48 -56.38 11.79
CA PRO A 455 -2.81 -56.68 12.38
C PRO A 455 -2.84 -57.83 13.40
N HIS A 456 -1.71 -58.45 13.73
CA HIS A 456 -1.63 -59.67 14.56
C HIS A 456 -0.78 -59.54 15.83
N SER A 457 -0.38 -58.34 16.24
CA SER A 457 0.21 -58.15 17.58
C SER A 457 -0.89 -58.00 18.65
N PRO A 458 -0.79 -58.67 19.81
CA PRO A 458 -1.77 -58.52 20.88
C PRO A 458 -1.74 -57.08 21.40
N SER A 459 -2.92 -56.45 21.41
CA SER A 459 -3.14 -55.07 21.82
C SER A 459 -2.55 -54.79 23.20
N GLY A 460 -1.65 -53.82 23.31
CA GLY A 460 -1.28 -53.31 24.63
C GLY A 460 0.09 -52.68 24.81
N VAL A 461 0.83 -52.33 23.76
CA VAL A 461 1.89 -51.31 23.88
C VAL A 461 2.00 -50.63 22.53
N ALA A 462 1.38 -49.45 22.36
CA ALA A 462 1.78 -48.55 21.29
C ALA A 462 3.16 -48.05 21.69
N ALA A 463 4.20 -48.76 21.29
CA ALA A 463 5.56 -48.27 21.37
C ALA A 463 5.60 -46.98 20.55
N SER A 464 5.59 -45.84 21.24
CA SER A 464 6.03 -44.57 20.67
C SER A 464 7.54 -44.63 20.49
N ALA A 465 8.00 -45.56 19.64
CA ALA A 465 9.34 -45.56 19.14
C ALA A 465 9.37 -44.53 18.01
N VAL A 466 9.49 -43.25 18.39
CA VAL A 466 10.30 -42.35 17.57
C VAL A 466 11.73 -42.83 17.80
N ALA A 467 12.10 -43.90 17.09
CA ALA A 467 13.50 -44.19 16.88
C ALA A 467 14.02 -43.00 16.06
N LEU A 468 14.60 -42.02 16.76
CA LEU A 468 15.73 -41.27 16.23
C LEU A 468 16.81 -42.32 15.96
N ALA A 469 16.67 -43.04 14.86
CA ALA A 469 17.80 -43.67 14.21
C ALA A 469 18.68 -42.49 13.80
N CYS A 470 19.64 -42.13 14.65
CA CYS A 470 20.90 -41.60 14.17
C CYS A 470 21.46 -42.66 13.22
N ASP A 471 21.08 -42.56 11.96
CA ASP A 471 21.63 -43.35 10.88
C ASP A 471 23.03 -42.76 10.62
N ASP A 472 23.97 -43.04 11.53
CA ASP A 472 25.41 -42.79 11.35
C ASP A 472 25.92 -43.78 10.29
N SER A 473 25.44 -43.59 9.06
CA SER A 473 25.93 -44.26 7.87
C SER A 473 27.23 -43.56 7.47
N VAL A 474 28.35 -44.16 7.88
CA VAL A 474 29.68 -43.73 7.44
C VAL A 474 29.92 -44.27 6.02
N TYR A 475 30.04 -43.38 5.05
CA TYR A 475 30.41 -43.69 3.67
C TYR A 475 31.92 -43.47 3.51
N ASP A 476 32.57 -44.30 2.68
CA ASP A 476 33.97 -44.05 2.30
C ASP A 476 34.09 -42.92 1.24
N GLU A 477 35.31 -42.51 0.90
CA GLU A 477 35.57 -41.44 -0.09
C GLU A 477 35.07 -41.77 -1.51
N SER A 478 34.69 -43.02 -1.78
CA SER A 478 34.06 -43.47 -3.02
C SER A 478 32.52 -43.54 -2.96
N GLY A 479 31.92 -43.29 -1.79
CA GLY A 479 30.48 -43.23 -1.61
C GLY A 479 29.80 -44.59 -1.41
N GLU A 480 30.54 -45.65 -1.07
CA GLU A 480 29.93 -46.94 -0.69
C GLU A 480 29.67 -47.02 0.83
N LEU A 481 28.54 -47.62 1.20
CA LEU A 481 28.05 -47.74 2.58
C LEU A 481 28.84 -48.83 3.32
N LEU A 482 29.61 -48.48 4.36
CA LEU A 482 30.34 -49.43 5.18
C LEU A 482 29.35 -50.24 6.04
N LYS A 483 29.19 -51.54 5.75
CA LYS A 483 28.35 -52.43 6.56
C LYS A 483 29.07 -52.77 7.88
N PRO A 484 28.39 -52.68 9.05
CA PRO A 484 28.99 -53.07 10.31
C PRO A 484 29.20 -54.59 10.34
N GLU A 485 30.45 -55.03 10.51
CA GLU A 485 30.79 -56.44 10.71
C GLU A 485 30.12 -56.96 11.98
N ALA A 486 29.44 -58.10 11.86
CA ALA A 486 28.77 -58.78 12.95
C ALA A 486 29.79 -59.23 14.01
N VAL A 487 29.83 -58.53 15.14
CA VAL A 487 30.51 -59.02 16.35
C VAL A 487 29.53 -59.92 17.09
N GLU A 488 29.62 -61.22 16.86
CA GLU A 488 29.05 -62.23 17.75
C GLU A 488 29.68 -62.07 19.15
N ARG A 489 28.86 -61.86 20.17
CA ARG A 489 29.25 -62.12 21.56
C ARG A 489 28.21 -63.00 22.24
N TRP A 490 28.76 -64.07 22.80
CA TRP A 490 28.15 -65.06 23.68
C TRP A 490 27.66 -64.45 24.99
#